data_AF-G0QFG5-F1
#
_entry.id   AF-G0QFG5-F1
#
_cell.length_a   1.000
_cell.length_b   1.000
_cell.length_c   1.000
_cell.angle_alpha   90.00
_cell.angle_beta   90.00
_cell.angle_gamma   90.00
#
_symmetry.space_group_name_H-M   'P 1'
#
loop_
_entity.id
_entity.type
_entity.pdbx_description
1 polymer ?
#
loop_
_entity_poly.entity_id
_entity_poly.type
_entity_poly.pdbx_seq_one_letter_code
_entity_poly.pdbx_strand_id
1 'polypeptide(L)'
;MSPKLREKLDRNKNSHKGENGKVGIVGGSKDYSGAPALAAQAALKTGCDLTKIVTSEEVSDVVDSYSENLIVRSYPSGYLALQE
;
A
#
# COMPACT_ATOMS: atom_id res chain seq x y z
N MET A 1 -4.31 -25.99 -7.98
CA MET A 1 -5.24 -24.90 -7.60
C MET A 1 -6.66 -25.38 -7.84
N SER A 2 -7.56 -25.28 -6.86
CA SER A 2 -8.92 -25.81 -7.01
C SER A 2 -9.75 -24.94 -7.98
N PRO A 3 -10.75 -25.52 -8.69
CA PRO A 3 -11.60 -24.76 -9.61
C PRO A 3 -12.29 -23.56 -8.96
N LYS A 4 -12.80 -23.73 -7.72
CA LYS A 4 -13.46 -22.67 -6.94
C LYS A 4 -12.52 -21.51 -6.59
N LEU A 5 -11.24 -21.77 -6.40
CA LEU A 5 -10.25 -20.73 -6.12
C LEU A 5 -9.88 -19.95 -7.39
N ARG A 6 -9.83 -20.63 -8.55
CA ARG A 6 -9.63 -19.97 -9.85
C ARG A 6 -10.74 -18.98 -10.17
N GLU A 7 -11.99 -19.38 -9.99
CA GLU A 7 -13.15 -18.52 -10.22
C GLU A 7 -13.10 -17.24 -9.37
N LYS A 8 -12.73 -17.35 -8.09
CA LYS A 8 -12.59 -16.18 -7.19
C LYS A 8 -11.43 -15.25 -7.52
N LEU A 9 -10.41 -15.75 -8.21
CA LEU A 9 -9.20 -14.99 -8.55
C LEU A 9 -9.24 -14.45 -9.99
N ASP A 10 -10.26 -14.79 -10.77
CA ASP A 10 -10.37 -14.32 -12.15
C ASP A 10 -10.75 -12.84 -12.18
N ARG A 11 -10.04 -12.07 -13.01
CA ARG A 11 -10.24 -10.63 -13.11
C ARG A 11 -11.32 -10.34 -14.15
N ASN A 12 -12.30 -9.50 -13.79
CA ASN A 12 -13.28 -9.03 -14.77
C ASN A 12 -12.57 -8.23 -15.89
N LYS A 13 -12.78 -8.64 -17.15
CA LYS A 13 -12.16 -8.01 -18.33
C LYS A 13 -12.51 -6.54 -18.52
N ASN A 14 -13.65 -6.12 -17.98
CA ASN A 14 -14.11 -4.73 -18.04
C ASN A 14 -13.75 -3.94 -16.76
N SER A 15 -12.95 -4.51 -15.86
CA SER A 15 -12.55 -3.82 -14.63
C SER A 15 -11.52 -2.72 -14.88
N HIS A 16 -11.58 -1.68 -14.05
CA HIS A 16 -10.68 -0.54 -14.06
C HIS A 16 -9.80 -0.48 -12.82
N LYS A 17 -8.80 0.40 -12.85
CA LYS A 17 -7.88 0.63 -11.72
C LYS A 17 -8.66 1.06 -10.48
N GLY A 18 -8.52 0.29 -9.41
CA GLY A 18 -9.17 0.49 -8.12
C GLY A 18 -10.38 -0.42 -7.90
N GLU A 19 -10.80 -1.20 -8.89
CA GLU A 19 -11.86 -2.19 -8.75
C GLU A 19 -11.34 -3.56 -8.31
N ASN A 20 -10.02 -3.77 -8.37
CA ASN A 20 -9.37 -5.05 -8.02
C ASN A 20 -8.57 -4.94 -6.72
N GLY A 21 -9.01 -4.06 -5.82
CA GLY A 21 -8.43 -3.86 -4.50
C GLY A 21 -7.76 -2.51 -4.32
N LYS A 22 -7.90 -1.98 -3.10
CA LYS A 22 -7.19 -0.80 -2.60
C LYS A 22 -6.69 -1.13 -1.21
N VAL A 23 -5.39 -1.15 -1.01
CA VAL A 23 -4.77 -1.51 0.26
C VAL A 23 -4.17 -0.25 0.91
N GLY A 24 -4.52 -0.04 2.17
CA GLY A 24 -3.91 0.98 3.04
C GLY A 24 -2.89 0.33 3.95
N ILE A 25 -1.69 0.90 4.02
CA ILE A 25 -0.63 0.51 4.93
C ILE A 25 -0.34 1.70 5.83
N VAL A 26 -0.39 1.48 7.15
CA VAL A 26 -0.04 2.49 8.14
C VAL A 26 1.18 2.00 8.90
N GLY A 27 2.23 2.79 8.92
CA GLY A 27 3.45 2.46 9.65
C GLY A 27 4.69 3.09 9.06
N GLY A 28 5.84 2.61 9.52
CA GLY A 28 7.11 3.28 9.30
C GLY A 28 7.43 4.23 10.45
N SER A 29 8.71 4.27 10.78
CA SER A 29 9.32 5.17 11.74
C SER A 29 10.74 5.44 11.27
N LYS A 30 11.44 6.34 11.97
CA LYS A 30 12.84 6.68 11.71
C LYS A 30 13.73 5.47 11.41
N ASP A 31 13.56 4.37 12.15
CA ASP A 31 14.38 3.16 12.01
C ASP A 31 13.78 2.11 11.06
N TYR A 32 12.51 2.23 10.67
CA TYR A 32 11.75 1.20 9.95
C TYR A 32 11.06 1.73 8.68
N SER A 33 11.74 2.54 7.87
CA SER A 33 11.20 3.06 6.60
C SER A 33 10.89 1.97 5.56
N GLY A 34 11.64 0.87 5.54
CA GLY A 34 11.46 -0.20 4.55
C GLY A 34 10.20 -1.06 4.76
N ALA A 35 9.75 -1.22 6.01
CA ALA A 35 8.64 -2.10 6.36
C ALA A 35 7.32 -1.76 5.61
N PRO A 36 6.82 -0.50 5.63
CA PRO A 36 5.58 -0.17 4.92
C PRO A 36 5.71 -0.31 3.39
N ALA A 37 6.88 0.00 2.82
CA ALA A 37 7.13 -0.11 1.38
C ALA A 37 7.12 -1.58 0.92
N LEU A 38 7.75 -2.48 1.67
CA LEU A 38 7.75 -3.92 1.37
C LEU A 38 6.34 -4.50 1.43
N ALA A 39 5.54 -4.12 2.44
CA ALA A 39 4.16 -4.55 2.55
C ALA A 39 3.31 -4.06 1.36
N ALA A 40 3.49 -2.81 0.94
CA ALA A 40 2.79 -2.25 -0.21
C ALA A 40 3.19 -2.95 -1.52
N GLN A 41 4.49 -3.14 -1.77
CA GLN A 41 4.94 -3.84 -2.97
C GLN A 41 4.45 -5.30 -3.00
N ALA A 42 4.40 -5.97 -1.86
CA ALA A 42 3.82 -7.30 -1.77
C ALA A 42 2.33 -7.30 -2.15
N ALA A 43 1.55 -6.33 -1.65
CA ALA A 43 0.14 -6.18 -2.00
C ALA A 43 -0.07 -5.93 -3.51
N LEU A 44 0.74 -5.08 -4.13
CA LEU A 44 0.71 -4.88 -5.59
C LEU A 44 1.01 -6.18 -6.34
N LYS A 45 2.04 -6.94 -5.92
CA LYS A 45 2.39 -8.24 -6.52
C LYS A 45 1.29 -9.29 -6.38
N THR A 46 0.44 -9.18 -5.34
CA THR A 46 -0.72 -10.08 -5.18
C THR A 46 -1.91 -9.73 -6.07
N GLY A 47 -1.84 -8.63 -6.83
CA GLY A 47 -2.87 -8.23 -7.79
C GLY A 47 -3.76 -7.06 -7.35
N CYS A 48 -3.45 -6.39 -6.25
CA CYS A 48 -4.13 -5.15 -5.86
C CYS A 48 -3.80 -4.02 -6.85
N ASP A 49 -4.80 -3.19 -7.19
CA ASP A 49 -4.60 -2.08 -8.12
C ASP A 49 -3.89 -0.87 -7.50
N LEU A 50 -4.08 -0.65 -6.20
CA LEU A 50 -3.67 0.58 -5.53
C LEU A 50 -3.17 0.29 -4.11
N THR A 51 -1.98 0.79 -3.79
CA THR A 51 -1.45 0.81 -2.44
C THR A 51 -1.20 2.22 -1.97
N LYS A 52 -1.75 2.55 -0.80
CA LYS A 52 -1.54 3.83 -0.12
C LYS A 52 -0.79 3.59 1.17
N ILE A 53 0.32 4.30 1.36
CA ILE A 53 1.10 4.26 2.57
C ILE A 53 0.84 5.54 3.34
N VAL A 54 0.53 5.41 4.63
CA VAL A 54 0.51 6.49 5.60
C VAL A 54 1.69 6.28 6.54
N THR A 55 2.67 7.18 6.49
CA THR A 55 3.93 7.06 7.24
C THR A 55 4.31 8.37 7.92
N SER A 56 5.28 8.34 8.84
CA SER A 56 5.78 9.56 9.47
C SER A 56 6.49 10.45 8.46
N GLU A 57 6.31 11.76 8.56
CA GLU A 57 6.99 12.74 7.71
C GLU A 57 8.52 12.57 7.72
N GLU A 58 9.11 12.13 8.85
CA GLU A 58 10.55 11.86 8.98
C GLU A 58 11.10 10.85 7.95
N VAL A 59 10.25 9.95 7.44
CA VAL A 59 10.65 8.89 6.50
C VAL A 59 9.87 8.91 5.19
N SER A 60 8.99 9.88 4.98
CA SER A 60 8.11 9.93 3.81
C SER A 60 8.89 9.91 2.49
N ASP A 61 9.91 10.77 2.36
CA ASP A 61 10.71 10.87 1.13
C ASP A 61 11.50 9.59 0.86
N VAL A 62 12.00 8.94 1.93
CA VAL A 62 12.71 7.67 1.82
C VAL A 62 11.76 6.58 1.33
N VAL A 63 10.56 6.50 1.91
CA VAL A 63 9.53 5.53 1.51
C VAL A 63 9.10 5.74 0.06
N ASP A 64 8.90 6.99 -0.35
CA ASP A 64 8.48 7.36 -1.71
C ASP A 64 9.55 7.02 -2.75
N SER A 65 10.84 7.11 -2.38
CA SER A 65 11.96 6.77 -3.26
C SER A 65 12.06 5.28 -3.62
N TYR A 66 11.37 4.38 -2.92
CA TYR A 66 11.48 2.95 -3.17
C TYR A 66 10.76 2.48 -4.44
N SER A 67 9.70 3.16 -4.90
CA SER A 67 9.03 2.88 -6.18
C SER A 67 7.95 3.91 -6.53
N GLU A 68 7.85 4.26 -7.82
CA GLU A 68 6.82 5.13 -8.41
C GLU A 68 5.39 4.56 -8.34
N ASN A 69 5.25 3.27 -8.01
CA ASN A 69 3.95 2.62 -7.86
C ASN A 69 3.30 2.89 -6.48
N LEU A 70 4.05 3.44 -5.53
CA LEU A 70 3.58 3.72 -4.18
C LEU A 70 2.89 5.08 -4.13
N ILE A 71 1.79 5.17 -3.38
CA ILE A 71 1.14 6.44 -3.07
C ILE A 71 1.43 6.75 -1.60
N VAL A 72 2.40 7.61 -1.34
CA VAL A 72 2.82 7.94 0.03
C VAL A 72 2.11 9.20 0.52
N ARG A 73 1.66 9.14 1.77
CA ARG A 73 1.11 10.26 2.54
C ARG A 73 1.82 10.31 3.88
N SER A 74 2.28 11.49 4.26
CA SER A 74 2.90 11.72 5.56
C SER A 74 1.89 12.18 6.59
N TYR A 75 2.19 11.91 7.86
CA TYR A 75 1.63 12.63 9.00
C TYR A 75 2.76 13.34 9.78
N PRO A 76 2.52 14.56 10.30
CA PRO A 76 3.58 15.43 10.82
C PRO A 76 4.18 15.01 12.17
N SER A 77 3.54 14.08 12.88
CA SER A 77 3.94 13.65 14.23
C SER A 77 4.67 12.30 14.23
N GLY A 78 5.33 11.96 15.34
CA GLY A 78 5.87 10.60 15.56
C GLY A 78 4.79 9.54 15.78
N TYR A 79 3.52 9.95 15.92
CA TYR A 79 2.36 9.09 16.13
C TYR A 79 1.19 9.55 15.26
N LEU A 80 0.37 8.62 14.78
CA LEU A 80 -0.84 8.95 14.05
C LEU A 80 -1.94 9.33 15.05
N ALA A 81 -2.45 10.56 14.96
CA ALA A 81 -3.53 11.05 15.81
C ALA A 81 -4.80 11.31 14.98
N LEU A 82 -5.97 11.14 15.60
CA LEU A 82 -7.24 11.56 15.02
C LEU A 82 -7.35 13.08 15.14
N GLN A 83 -7.75 13.76 14.05
CA GLN A 83 -8.20 15.14 14.14
C GLN A 83 -9.65 15.15 14.62
N GLU A 84 -9.93 15.93 15.67
CA GLU A 84 -11.28 16.20 16.17
C GLU A 84 -12.06 17.13 15.23
#